data_AF-I1CFM0-F1
#
_entry.id   AF-I1CFM0-F1
#
_cell.length_a   1.000
_cell.length_b   1.000
_cell.length_c   1.000
_cell.angle_alpha   90.00
_cell.angle_beta   90.00
_cell.angle_gamma   90.00
#
_symmetry.space_group_name_H-M   'P 1'
#
loop_
_entity.id
_entity.type
_entity.pdbx_description
1 polymer ?
#
loop_
_entity_poly.entity_id
_entity_poly.type
_entity_poly.pdbx_seq_one_letter_code
_entity_poly.pdbx_strand_id
1 'polypeptide(L)'
;MTWQVILNTSIDPGSVTDYPFVTWLTRSFEWVSFCPRVYRQALLDSMLPCPASVISSDGWLSFWNLTILPEARSFCFRFIHGKLHSQSSIARFNPDVSATCKFCNVPSEDIPHLLVECPHKWSIWQEALSRFAPHLDFQPTDILTLLLHLTRFDYIDNTTLLRFSYYILLFLWRAHWRYIFDGVPLLPERIVTTAFEKIGMFSPH
;
A
#
# COMPACT_ATOMS: atom_id res chain seq x y z
N MET A 1 40.40 5.31 -10.30
CA MET A 1 40.26 5.76 -11.71
C MET A 1 38.79 5.92 -12.16
N THR A 2 37.81 6.02 -11.25
CA THR A 2 36.37 6.11 -11.59
C THR A 2 35.76 7.53 -11.48
N TRP A 3 36.43 8.47 -10.81
CA TRP A 3 35.87 9.80 -10.55
C TRP A 3 36.06 10.85 -11.66
N GLN A 4 36.95 10.62 -12.63
CA GLN A 4 37.18 11.58 -13.72
C GLN A 4 36.16 11.51 -14.87
N VAL A 5 35.26 10.52 -14.88
CA VAL A 5 34.19 10.41 -15.90
C VAL A 5 33.00 11.33 -15.57
N ILE A 6 32.82 11.70 -14.30
CA ILE A 6 31.63 12.45 -13.82
C ILE A 6 31.75 13.97 -14.09
N LEU A 7 32.97 14.51 -14.20
CA LEU A 7 33.19 15.95 -14.34
C LEU A 7 33.75 16.32 -15.72
N ASN A 8 33.28 15.66 -16.78
CA ASN A 8 33.61 16.05 -18.14
C ASN A 8 32.90 17.37 -18.48
N THR A 9 33.63 18.46 -18.27
CA THR A 9 33.32 19.81 -18.70
C THR A 9 33.36 19.87 -20.24
N SER A 10 32.26 19.56 -20.94
CA SER A 10 31.99 20.15 -22.26
C SER A 10 30.52 20.04 -22.70
N ILE A 11 29.90 21.20 -22.83
CA ILE A 11 29.14 21.76 -23.97
C ILE A 11 28.18 20.78 -24.71
N ASP A 12 26.89 21.05 -24.47
CA ASP A 12 25.66 20.45 -25.04
C ASP A 12 25.35 18.99 -24.61
N PRO A 13 24.46 18.77 -23.63
CA PRO A 13 24.13 17.44 -23.12
C PRO A 13 23.35 16.56 -24.13
N GLY A 14 23.04 17.06 -25.32
CA GLY A 14 22.20 16.36 -26.29
C GLY A 14 20.78 16.11 -25.74
N SER A 15 19.96 15.37 -26.49
CA SER A 15 18.65 14.97 -26.00
C SER A 15 18.82 14.01 -24.81
N VAL A 16 18.24 14.35 -23.66
CA VAL A 16 18.15 13.48 -22.48
C VAL A 16 17.36 12.23 -22.86
N THR A 17 18.07 11.21 -23.31
CA THR A 17 17.53 9.92 -23.74
C THR A 17 18.27 8.83 -22.99
N ASP A 18 17.60 7.71 -22.79
CA ASP A 18 18.17 6.50 -22.22
C ASP A 18 19.08 5.74 -23.21
N TYR A 19 19.17 6.21 -24.46
CA TYR A 19 19.93 5.57 -25.53
C TYR A 19 21.39 5.23 -25.18
N PRO A 20 22.19 6.11 -24.53
CA PRO A 20 23.56 5.77 -24.14
C PRO A 20 23.62 4.63 -23.12
N PHE A 21 22.66 4.57 -22.19
CA PHE A 21 22.55 3.51 -21.19
C PHE A 21 22.10 2.19 -21.82
N VAL A 22 21.05 2.23 -22.66
CA VAL A 22 20.52 1.06 -23.37
C VAL A 22 21.57 0.45 -24.30
N THR A 23 22.31 1.27 -25.05
CA THR A 23 23.37 0.77 -25.95
C THR A 23 24.56 0.21 -25.20
N TRP A 24 24.92 0.76 -24.03
CA TRP A 24 25.97 0.19 -23.20
C TRP A 24 25.57 -1.18 -22.63
N LEU A 25 24.36 -1.29 -22.07
CA LEU A 25 23.85 -2.55 -21.51
C LEU A 25 23.69 -3.64 -22.58
N THR A 26 23.12 -3.30 -23.74
CA THR A 26 22.84 -4.29 -24.79
C THR A 26 24.07 -4.80 -25.53
N ARG A 27 25.23 -4.14 -25.37
CA ARG A 27 26.50 -4.57 -25.96
C ARG A 27 27.21 -5.68 -25.18
N SER A 28 26.85 -5.92 -23.92
CA SER A 28 27.53 -6.96 -23.16
C SER A 28 27.07 -8.35 -23.61
N PHE A 29 28.01 -9.29 -23.71
CA PHE A 29 27.69 -10.69 -24.00
C PHE A 29 26.75 -11.30 -22.94
N GLU A 30 26.85 -10.81 -21.70
CA GLU A 30 25.96 -11.17 -20.59
C GLU A 30 24.52 -10.74 -20.84
N TRP A 31 24.29 -9.58 -21.47
CA TRP A 31 22.95 -9.13 -21.85
C TRP A 31 22.38 -9.91 -23.02
N VAL A 32 23.20 -10.23 -24.02
CA VAL A 32 22.77 -11.05 -25.17
C VAL A 32 22.38 -12.48 -24.72
N SER A 33 23.07 -13.00 -23.71
CA SER A 33 22.75 -14.29 -23.07
C SER A 33 21.76 -14.18 -21.90
N PHE A 34 21.31 -12.96 -21.57
CA PHE A 34 20.41 -12.72 -20.44
C PHE A 34 19.03 -13.28 -20.73
N CYS A 35 18.64 -14.31 -19.98
CA CYS A 35 17.27 -14.78 -19.93
C CYS A 35 16.61 -14.26 -18.65
N PRO A 36 15.66 -13.31 -18.73
CA PRO A 36 15.00 -12.76 -17.55
C PRO A 36 14.34 -13.84 -16.68
N ARG A 37 13.86 -14.93 -17.29
CA ARG A 37 13.25 -16.05 -16.57
C ARG A 37 14.29 -16.82 -15.76
N VAL A 38 15.42 -17.18 -16.34
CA VAL A 38 16.51 -17.90 -15.66
C VAL A 38 17.12 -17.02 -14.56
N TYR A 39 17.35 -15.74 -14.85
CA TYR A 39 17.87 -14.79 -13.87
C TYR A 39 16.91 -14.61 -12.69
N ARG A 40 15.61 -14.41 -12.93
CA ARG A 40 14.60 -14.32 -11.86
C ARG A 40 14.50 -15.63 -11.08
N GLN A 41 14.59 -16.78 -11.72
CA GLN A 41 14.55 -18.08 -11.04
C GLN A 41 15.77 -18.25 -10.13
N ALA A 42 16.98 -18.00 -10.63
CA ALA A 42 18.21 -18.04 -9.84
C ALA A 42 18.20 -17.00 -8.69
N LEU A 43 17.56 -15.84 -8.92
CA LEU A 43 17.29 -14.87 -7.87
C LEU A 43 16.28 -15.37 -6.84
N LEU A 44 15.21 -16.06 -7.23
CA LEU A 44 14.26 -16.63 -6.28
C LEU A 44 14.90 -17.72 -5.42
N ASP A 45 15.88 -18.45 -5.98
CA ASP A 45 16.64 -19.48 -5.26
C ASP A 45 17.66 -18.88 -4.27
N SER A 46 18.07 -17.61 -4.46
CA SER A 46 19.07 -16.90 -3.64
C SER A 46 18.51 -15.78 -2.76
N MET A 47 17.38 -15.20 -3.14
CA MET A 47 16.65 -14.20 -2.37
C MET A 47 15.90 -14.88 -1.23
N LEU A 48 15.72 -14.17 -0.12
CA LEU A 48 14.84 -14.60 0.96
C LEU A 48 13.47 -15.01 0.37
N PRO A 49 12.87 -16.12 0.86
CA PRO A 49 11.55 -16.52 0.41
C PRO A 49 10.62 -15.32 0.43
N CYS A 50 10.10 -14.93 -0.73
CA CYS A 50 9.01 -13.97 -0.76
C CYS A 50 7.89 -14.62 0.05
N PRO A 51 7.37 -13.97 1.10
CA PRO A 51 6.27 -14.55 1.87
C PRO A 51 5.19 -14.95 0.88
N ALA A 52 4.73 -16.21 0.98
CA ALA A 52 3.72 -16.74 0.10
C ALA A 52 2.55 -15.76 0.05
N SER A 53 2.05 -15.50 -1.15
CA SER A 53 0.92 -14.59 -1.32
C SER A 53 -0.23 -15.05 -0.44
N VAL A 54 -0.71 -14.14 0.41
CA VAL A 54 -1.86 -14.36 1.29
C VAL A 54 -3.15 -14.55 0.49
N ILE A 55 -3.18 -14.05 -0.75
CA ILE A 55 -4.30 -14.09 -1.69
C ILE A 55 -4.04 -15.15 -2.78
N SER A 56 -5.08 -15.89 -3.16
CA SER A 56 -5.06 -16.85 -4.28
C SER A 56 -4.89 -16.18 -5.65
N SER A 57 -4.61 -16.94 -6.71
CA SER A 57 -4.56 -16.43 -8.08
C SER A 57 -5.86 -15.73 -8.50
N ASP A 58 -7.00 -16.33 -8.17
CA ASP A 58 -8.33 -15.80 -8.50
C ASP A 58 -8.67 -14.56 -7.67
N GLY A 59 -8.18 -14.51 -6.42
CA GLY A 59 -8.28 -13.33 -5.58
C GLY A 59 -7.49 -12.16 -6.15
N TRP A 60 -6.29 -12.41 -6.69
CA TRP A 60 -5.51 -11.38 -7.39
C TRP A 60 -6.23 -10.90 -8.66
N LEU A 61 -6.77 -11.81 -9.47
CA LEU A 61 -7.54 -11.42 -10.64
C LEU A 61 -8.73 -10.52 -10.25
N SER A 62 -9.44 -10.89 -9.19
CA SER A 62 -10.54 -10.10 -8.64
C SER A 62 -10.07 -8.71 -8.18
N PHE A 63 -8.95 -8.64 -7.46
CA PHE A 63 -8.34 -7.39 -7.02
C PHE A 63 -7.96 -6.47 -8.19
N TRP A 64 -7.31 -6.99 -9.23
CA TRP A 64 -6.89 -6.20 -10.38
C TRP A 64 -8.07 -5.67 -11.21
N ASN A 65 -9.18 -6.42 -11.22
CA ASN A 65 -10.42 -6.02 -11.89
C ASN A 65 -11.26 -5.00 -11.10
N LEU A 66 -10.89 -4.65 -9.86
CA LEU A 66 -11.63 -3.67 -9.08
C LEU A 66 -11.58 -2.28 -9.74
N THR A 67 -12.74 -1.65 -9.91
CA THR A 67 -12.85 -0.26 -10.35
C THR A 67 -12.59 0.69 -9.16
N ILE A 68 -11.30 0.97 -8.92
CA ILE A 68 -10.80 1.90 -7.91
C ILE A 68 -9.73 2.84 -8.46
N LEU A 69 -9.48 3.92 -7.74
CA LEU A 69 -8.39 4.85 -8.05
C LEU A 69 -7.03 4.13 -8.13
N PRO A 70 -6.15 4.48 -9.10
CA PRO A 70 -4.83 3.88 -9.22
C PRO A 70 -4.00 3.95 -7.93
N GLU A 71 -4.07 5.09 -7.23
CA GLU A 71 -3.37 5.31 -5.96
C GLU A 71 -3.88 4.40 -4.83
N ALA A 72 -5.20 4.16 -4.77
CA ALA A 72 -5.78 3.20 -3.82
C ALA A 72 -5.32 1.77 -4.14
N ARG A 73 -5.29 1.39 -5.43
CA ARG A 73 -4.81 0.08 -5.86
C ARG A 73 -3.35 -0.14 -5.50
N SER A 74 -2.47 0.80 -5.83
CA SER A 74 -1.04 0.71 -5.49
C SER A 74 -0.82 0.66 -3.98
N PHE A 75 -1.60 1.41 -3.21
CA PHE A 75 -1.55 1.39 -1.75
C PHE A 75 -1.96 0.02 -1.20
N CYS A 76 -3.10 -0.52 -1.62
CA CYS A 76 -3.63 -1.79 -1.13
C CYS A 76 -2.73 -2.97 -1.53
N PHE A 77 -2.14 -2.93 -2.73
CA PHE A 77 -1.13 -3.91 -3.13
C PHE A 77 0.06 -3.92 -2.16
N ARG A 78 0.56 -2.74 -1.76
CA ARG A 78 1.65 -2.64 -0.76
C ARG A 78 1.21 -3.11 0.62
N PHE A 79 -0.03 -2.81 1.02
CA PHE A 79 -0.62 -3.30 2.27
C PHE A 79 -0.63 -4.83 2.33
N ILE A 80 -1.19 -5.48 1.29
CA ILE A 80 -1.27 -6.95 1.19
C ILE A 80 0.12 -7.59 1.26
N HIS A 81 1.12 -6.96 0.66
CA HIS A 81 2.50 -7.43 0.69
C HIS A 81 3.30 -7.02 1.94
N GLY A 82 2.69 -6.34 2.92
CA GLY A 82 3.39 -5.87 4.12
C GLY A 82 4.51 -4.85 3.84
N LYS A 83 4.38 -4.09 2.74
CA LYS A 83 5.37 -3.09 2.28
C LYS A 83 4.99 -1.65 2.64
N LEU A 84 4.13 -1.48 3.65
CA LEU A 84 3.82 -0.18 4.20
C LEU A 84 4.71 0.14 5.39
N HIS A 85 4.91 1.43 5.63
CA HIS A 85 5.57 1.89 6.84
C HIS A 85 4.54 2.10 7.95
N SER A 86 4.92 1.70 9.16
CA SER A 86 4.32 2.03 10.46
C SER A 86 5.39 2.65 11.39
N GLN A 87 4.99 3.16 12.56
CA GLN A 87 5.97 3.66 13.53
C GLN A 87 6.95 2.57 13.97
N SER A 88 6.50 1.32 14.20
CA SER A 88 7.41 0.21 14.50
C SER A 88 8.40 -0.05 13.35
N SER A 89 7.96 0.07 12.09
CA SER A 89 8.87 -0.09 10.96
C SER A 89 9.91 1.04 10.88
N ILE A 90 9.53 2.28 11.21
CA ILE A 90 10.42 3.44 11.17
C ILE A 90 11.42 3.36 12.33
N ALA A 91 10.96 3.02 13.53
CA ALA A 91 11.81 2.83 14.72
C ALA A 91 12.89 1.77 14.49
N ARG A 92 12.63 0.74 13.65
CA ARG A 92 13.63 -0.26 13.26
C ARG A 92 14.79 0.34 12.45
N PHE A 93 14.54 1.38 11.67
CA PHE A 93 15.55 2.06 10.85
C PHE A 93 16.14 3.30 11.52
N ASN A 94 15.43 3.91 12.47
CA ASN A 94 15.87 5.07 13.22
C ASN A 94 15.57 4.90 14.72
N PRO A 95 16.58 4.62 15.57
CA PRO A 95 16.41 4.42 17.00
C PRO A 95 15.85 5.63 17.76
N ASP A 96 15.97 6.85 17.21
CA ASP A 96 15.46 8.07 17.84
C ASP A 96 13.93 8.20 17.72
N VAL A 97 13.31 7.39 16.85
CA VAL A 97 11.86 7.39 16.64
C VAL A 97 11.21 6.31 17.52
N SER A 98 10.19 6.73 18.26
CA SER A 98 9.40 5.81 19.08
C SER A 98 8.44 4.97 18.23
N ALA A 99 8.41 3.66 18.46
CA ALA A 99 7.47 2.71 17.85
C ALA A 99 6.02 2.87 18.38
N THR A 100 5.83 3.69 19.41
CA THR A 100 4.56 3.86 20.12
C THR A 100 3.50 4.54 19.26
N CYS A 101 2.28 4.03 19.28
CA CYS A 101 1.13 4.68 18.65
C CYS A 101 0.88 6.05 19.27
N LYS A 102 0.87 7.11 18.47
CA LYS A 102 0.65 8.50 18.95
C LYS A 102 -0.80 8.81 19.32
N PHE A 103 -1.72 7.87 19.13
CA PHE A 103 -3.15 8.04 19.42
C PHE A 103 -3.54 7.35 20.73
N CYS A 104 -3.26 6.05 20.87
CA CYS A 104 -3.64 5.27 22.06
C CYS A 104 -2.45 4.88 22.96
N ASN A 105 -1.23 5.29 22.64
CA ASN A 105 -0.01 5.01 23.42
C ASN A 105 0.37 3.53 23.57
N VAL A 106 -0.13 2.65 22.69
CA VAL A 106 0.33 1.25 22.60
C VAL A 106 1.82 1.22 22.18
N PRO A 107 2.68 0.41 22.83
CA PRO A 107 4.14 0.45 22.66
C PRO A 107 4.65 0.10 21.25
N SER A 108 3.88 -0.64 20.45
CA SER A 108 4.24 -1.02 19.09
C SER A 108 3.06 -0.81 18.16
N GLU A 109 3.13 0.21 17.31
CA GLU A 109 2.21 0.40 16.19
C GLU A 109 2.76 -0.30 14.94
N ASP A 110 2.26 -1.52 14.72
CA ASP A 110 2.42 -2.26 13.46
C ASP A 110 1.34 -1.84 12.44
N ILE A 111 1.31 -2.51 11.28
CA ILE A 111 0.39 -2.15 10.19
C ILE A 111 -1.09 -2.41 10.53
N PRO A 112 -1.48 -3.56 11.12
CA PRO A 112 -2.83 -3.78 11.62
C PRO A 112 -3.26 -2.70 12.63
N HIS A 113 -2.41 -2.36 13.59
CA HIS A 113 -2.70 -1.31 14.56
C HIS A 113 -2.80 0.08 13.93
N LEU A 114 -1.89 0.39 12.99
CA LEU A 114 -1.87 1.64 12.25
C LEU A 114 -3.14 1.87 11.44
N LEU A 115 -3.79 0.82 10.95
CA LEU A 115 -4.86 0.96 9.96
C LEU A 115 -6.24 0.57 10.49
N VAL A 116 -6.33 -0.36 11.44
CA VAL A 116 -7.60 -0.94 11.89
C VAL A 116 -7.72 -0.98 13.41
N GLU A 117 -6.77 -1.62 14.11
CA GLU A 117 -6.98 -2.04 15.51
C GLU A 117 -6.83 -0.92 16.56
N CYS A 118 -6.19 0.20 16.21
CA CYS A 118 -6.11 1.34 17.12
C CYS A 118 -7.52 1.86 17.45
N PRO A 119 -7.92 2.01 18.73
CA PRO A 119 -9.29 2.41 19.10
C PRO A 119 -9.78 3.71 18.45
N HIS A 120 -8.89 4.71 18.30
CA HIS A 120 -9.21 5.97 17.64
C HIS A 120 -9.43 5.84 16.13
N LYS A 121 -8.82 4.83 15.51
CA LYS A 121 -8.96 4.53 14.08
C LYS A 121 -10.16 3.62 13.86
N TRP A 122 -10.39 2.70 14.79
CA TRP A 122 -11.54 1.84 14.82
C TRP A 122 -12.86 2.60 14.93
N SER A 123 -12.93 3.70 15.70
CA SER A 123 -14.13 4.54 15.73
C SER A 123 -14.49 5.12 14.36
N ILE A 124 -13.50 5.42 13.50
CA ILE A 124 -13.71 5.87 12.12
C ILE A 124 -14.28 4.73 11.28
N TRP A 125 -13.75 3.51 11.46
CA TRP A 125 -14.30 2.31 10.82
C TRP A 125 -15.74 2.06 11.24
N GLN A 126 -16.05 2.13 12.53
CA GLN A 126 -17.41 1.96 13.04
C GLN A 126 -18.38 2.99 12.46
N GLU A 127 -17.98 4.27 12.41
CA GLU A 127 -18.76 5.32 11.78
C GLU A 127 -18.98 5.06 10.28
N ALA A 128 -17.93 4.66 9.56
CA ALA A 128 -18.02 4.36 8.13
C ALA A 128 -18.94 3.15 7.85
N LEU A 129 -18.75 2.06 8.59
CA LEU A 129 -19.43 0.79 8.40
C LEU A 129 -20.88 0.85 8.87
N SER A 130 -21.19 1.57 9.95
CA SER A 130 -22.58 1.78 10.39
C SER A 130 -23.41 2.56 9.36
N ARG A 131 -22.78 3.49 8.62
CA ARG A 131 -23.43 4.19 7.49
C ARG A 131 -23.57 3.30 6.26
N PHE A 132 -22.57 2.45 5.99
CA PHE A 132 -22.52 1.60 4.80
C PHE A 132 -23.40 0.34 4.91
N ALA A 133 -23.40 -0.30 6.07
CA ALA A 133 -24.06 -1.56 6.35
C ALA A 133 -24.59 -1.58 7.80
N PRO A 134 -25.65 -0.81 8.09
CA PRO A 134 -26.16 -0.62 9.46
C PRO A 134 -26.66 -1.91 10.13
N HIS A 135 -26.96 -2.94 9.34
CA HIS A 135 -27.45 -4.24 9.82
C HIS A 135 -26.34 -5.23 10.16
N LEU A 136 -25.07 -4.89 9.93
CA LEU A 136 -23.92 -5.74 10.22
C LEU A 136 -23.06 -5.11 11.31
N ASP A 137 -22.58 -5.94 12.23
CA ASP A 137 -21.59 -5.56 13.23
C ASP A 137 -20.25 -6.20 12.86
N PHE A 138 -19.30 -5.37 12.43
CA PHE A 138 -17.96 -5.81 12.06
C PHE A 138 -17.02 -5.66 13.24
N GLN A 139 -16.09 -6.60 13.39
CA GLN A 139 -14.95 -6.50 14.30
C GLN A 139 -13.66 -6.16 13.52
N PRO A 140 -12.60 -5.67 14.19
CA PRO A 140 -11.32 -5.39 13.53
C PRO A 140 -10.78 -6.58 12.72
N THR A 141 -10.96 -7.79 13.24
CA THR A 141 -10.56 -9.04 12.58
C THR A 141 -11.33 -9.29 11.29
N ASP A 142 -12.61 -8.94 11.23
CA ASP A 142 -13.42 -9.09 10.02
C ASP A 142 -12.91 -8.17 8.92
N ILE A 143 -12.56 -6.94 9.28
CA ILE A 143 -11.98 -5.97 8.36
C ILE A 143 -10.59 -6.41 7.90
N LEU A 144 -9.73 -6.89 8.80
CA LEU A 144 -8.41 -7.40 8.41
C LEU A 144 -8.52 -8.61 7.47
N THR A 145 -9.44 -9.53 7.74
CA THR A 145 -9.65 -10.71 6.88
C THR A 145 -10.26 -10.34 5.53
N LEU A 146 -11.18 -9.36 5.48
CA LEU A 146 -11.68 -8.79 4.24
C LEU A 146 -10.53 -8.24 3.39
N LEU A 147 -9.65 -7.46 4.01
CA LEU A 147 -8.61 -6.72 3.31
C LEU A 147 -7.45 -7.61 2.84
N LEU A 148 -7.06 -8.61 3.65
CA LEU A 148 -5.90 -9.47 3.40
C LEU A 148 -6.25 -10.78 2.69
N HIS A 149 -7.43 -11.33 2.97
CA HIS A 149 -7.86 -12.63 2.45
C HIS A 149 -9.06 -12.54 1.50
N LEU A 150 -9.59 -11.34 1.27
CA LEU A 150 -10.78 -11.12 0.43
C LEU A 150 -11.97 -11.94 0.91
N THR A 151 -12.14 -12.07 2.23
CA THR A 151 -13.27 -12.78 2.82
C THR A 151 -14.59 -12.16 2.38
N ARG A 152 -15.60 -13.02 2.24
CA ARG A 152 -16.94 -12.61 1.84
C ARG A 152 -17.88 -12.67 3.02
N PHE A 153 -18.77 -11.69 3.09
CA PHE A 153 -19.83 -11.57 4.07
C PHE A 153 -21.19 -11.71 3.38
N ASP A 154 -22.13 -12.35 4.04
CA ASP A 154 -23.49 -12.51 3.52
C ASP A 154 -24.27 -11.20 3.61
N TYR A 155 -25.32 -11.07 2.79
CA TYR A 155 -26.26 -9.93 2.81
C TYR A 155 -25.62 -8.56 2.53
N ILE A 156 -24.48 -8.53 1.82
CA ILE A 156 -23.80 -7.32 1.42
C ILE A 156 -23.09 -7.49 0.07
N ASP A 157 -23.01 -6.41 -0.70
CA ASP A 157 -22.15 -6.36 -1.88
C ASP A 157 -20.68 -6.32 -1.45
N ASN A 158 -20.05 -7.50 -1.47
CA ASN A 158 -18.65 -7.68 -1.10
C ASN A 158 -17.68 -6.89 -1.98
N THR A 159 -18.01 -6.68 -3.25
CA THR A 159 -17.16 -5.89 -4.14
C THR A 159 -17.19 -4.42 -3.74
N THR A 160 -18.38 -3.88 -3.47
CA THR A 160 -18.50 -2.49 -3.02
C THR A 160 -17.95 -2.30 -1.60
N LEU A 161 -18.17 -3.25 -0.69
CA LEU A 161 -17.57 -3.25 0.66
C LEU A 161 -16.04 -3.24 0.58
N LEU A 162 -15.43 -4.11 -0.22
CA LEU A 162 -13.98 -4.15 -0.37
C LEU A 162 -13.41 -2.84 -0.91
N ARG A 163 -14.06 -2.26 -1.92
CA ARG A 163 -13.68 -0.94 -2.48
C ARG A 163 -13.78 0.16 -1.43
N PHE A 164 -14.83 0.14 -0.61
CA PHE A 164 -15.02 1.07 0.49
C PHE A 164 -13.89 0.98 1.51
N SER A 165 -13.62 -0.24 1.97
CA SER A 165 -12.58 -0.52 2.95
C SER A 165 -11.20 -0.10 2.42
N TYR A 166 -10.91 -0.32 1.14
CA TYR A 166 -9.67 0.16 0.51
C TYR A 166 -9.55 1.70 0.46
N TYR A 167 -10.65 2.42 0.25
CA TYR A 167 -10.61 3.89 0.34
C TYR A 167 -10.43 4.38 1.77
N ILE A 168 -11.12 3.78 2.75
CA ILE A 168 -10.93 4.10 4.16
C ILE A 168 -9.47 3.88 4.56
N LEU A 169 -8.87 2.74 4.21
CA LEU A 169 -7.45 2.48 4.47
C LEU A 169 -6.54 3.57 3.90
N LEU A 170 -6.71 3.93 2.62
CA LEU A 170 -5.88 4.94 1.96
C LEU A 170 -5.97 6.29 2.67
N PHE A 171 -7.20 6.76 2.93
CA PHE A 171 -7.42 8.08 3.52
C PHE A 171 -7.01 8.12 4.99
N LEU A 172 -7.23 7.03 5.73
CA LEU A 172 -6.77 6.89 7.10
C LEU A 172 -5.24 6.94 7.16
N TRP A 173 -4.56 6.17 6.32
CA TRP A 173 -3.09 6.18 6.25
C TRP A 173 -2.55 7.57 5.93
N ARG A 174 -3.15 8.27 4.95
CA ARG A 174 -2.78 9.66 4.62
C ARG A 174 -2.98 10.59 5.80
N ALA A 175 -4.13 10.50 6.48
CA ALA A 175 -4.44 11.36 7.61
C ALA A 175 -3.51 11.09 8.81
N HIS A 176 -3.17 9.82 9.05
CA HIS A 176 -2.19 9.43 10.07
C HIS A 176 -0.84 10.11 9.81
N TRP A 177 -0.27 9.98 8.61
CA TRP A 177 1.05 10.56 8.34
C TRP A 177 1.04 12.10 8.32
N ARG A 178 -0.07 12.72 7.90
CA ARG A 178 -0.24 14.16 8.03
C ARG A 178 -0.31 14.62 9.49
N TYR A 179 -0.91 13.83 10.37
CA TYR A 179 -0.86 14.10 11.80
C TYR A 179 0.57 14.01 12.35
N ILE A 180 1.31 12.97 11.97
CA ILE A 180 2.68 12.75 12.45
C ILE A 180 3.66 13.81 11.93
N PHE A 181 3.62 14.15 10.65
CA PHE A 181 4.59 15.05 10.03
C PHE A 181 4.17 16.52 10.07
N ASP A 182 2.89 16.80 9.84
CA ASP A 182 2.38 18.17 9.67
C ASP A 182 1.60 18.66 10.90
N GLY A 183 1.38 17.81 11.91
CA GLY A 183 0.57 18.15 13.08
C GLY A 183 -0.92 18.36 12.77
N VAL A 184 -1.38 17.99 11.57
CA VAL A 184 -2.77 18.18 11.16
C VAL A 184 -3.67 17.18 11.91
N PRO A 185 -4.71 17.64 12.63
CA PRO A 185 -5.56 16.74 13.41
C PRO A 185 -6.25 15.71 12.52
N LEU A 186 -6.45 14.50 13.07
CA LEU A 186 -7.25 13.45 12.46
C LEU A 186 -8.72 13.90 12.46
N LEU A 187 -9.34 14.01 11.28
CA LEU A 187 -10.73 14.43 11.10
C LEU A 187 -11.55 13.25 10.56
N PRO A 188 -12.19 12.43 11.43
CA PRO A 188 -12.97 11.24 11.06
C PRO A 188 -13.97 11.49 9.93
N GLU A 189 -14.81 12.51 10.10
CA GLU A 189 -15.89 12.85 9.16
C GLU A 189 -15.36 13.07 7.74
N ARG A 190 -14.22 13.76 7.60
CA ARG A 190 -13.61 14.01 6.28
C ARG A 190 -13.16 12.72 5.61
N ILE A 191 -12.61 11.78 6.36
CA ILE A 191 -12.17 10.48 5.85
C ILE A 191 -13.39 9.69 5.34
N VAL A 192 -14.43 9.60 6.17
CA VAL A 192 -15.67 8.87 5.85
C VAL A 192 -16.36 9.48 4.63
N THR A 193 -16.59 10.80 4.61
CA THR A 193 -17.24 11.50 3.49
C THR A 193 -16.44 11.34 2.19
N THR A 194 -15.12 11.51 2.23
CA THR A 194 -14.29 11.34 1.02
C THR A 194 -14.36 9.90 0.50
N ALA A 195 -14.41 8.89 1.37
CA ALA A 195 -14.55 7.49 0.96
C ALA A 195 -15.90 7.22 0.27
N PHE A 196 -17.00 7.77 0.79
CA PHE A 196 -18.32 7.67 0.17
C PHE A 196 -18.38 8.36 -1.20
N GLU A 197 -17.83 9.58 -1.31
CA GLU A 197 -17.71 10.29 -2.59
C GLU A 197 -16.98 9.45 -3.64
N LYS A 198 -15.87 8.81 -3.26
CA LYS A 198 -15.08 7.96 -4.18
C LYS A 198 -15.79 6.68 -4.59
N ILE A 199 -16.69 6.14 -3.77
CA ILE A 199 -17.55 5.04 -4.21
C ILE A 199 -18.59 5.53 -5.22
N GLY A 200 -19.26 6.63 -4.91
CA GLY A 200 -20.32 7.18 -5.76
C GLY A 200 -19.86 7.48 -7.19
N MET A 201 -18.60 7.93 -7.36
CA MET A 201 -18.00 8.19 -8.68
C MET A 201 -17.95 6.97 -9.62
N PHE A 202 -18.05 5.76 -9.08
CA PHE A 202 -17.89 4.51 -9.82
C PHE A 202 -19.03 3.53 -9.54
N SER A 203 -20.19 4.03 -9.11
CA SER A 203 -21.42 3.24 -9.14
C SER A 203 -21.96 3.25 -10.57
N PRO A 204 -22.31 2.10 -11.17
CA PRO A 204 -23.05 2.11 -12.43
C PRO A 204 -24.39 2.82 -12.20
N HIS A 205 -24.75 3.72 -13.12
CA HIS A 205 -26.08 4.33 -13.22
C HIS A 205 -27.12 3.28 -13.62
#